data_AF-A0A662DLY3-F1
#
_entry.id   AF-A0A662DLY3-F1
#
_cell.length_a   1.000
_cell.length_b   1.000
_cell.length_c   1.000
_cell.angle_alpha   90.00
_cell.angle_beta   90.00
_cell.angle_gamma   90.00
#
_symmetry.space_group_name_H-M   'P 1'
#
loop_
_entity.id
_entity.type
_entity.pdbx_description
1 polymer ?
#
loop_
_entity_poly.entity_id
_entity_poly.type
_entity_poly.pdbx_seq_one_letter_code
_entity_poly.pdbx_strand_id
1 'polypeptide(L)'
;MQSLTDQIRSKEFTRSRKGFDPDEVARFLDRIADEVTELEANLRREGVRANALERKIQAPLDAEGNVEAAFLAAAESKQQLLDEAQDRAQQLIADARSEAGRLVEVPKKEAQRAQEESTAVLLQAKERLESATREASSIEERAKAESTQLEAEAAERGRRAGEEADRRARETIDAARHEAAIRIAAAQRESSDIRSTLEAEHTDLVEKVRSLQAAVVGMIEHGAARSPALAAVFDTNDVESTVEEAS
;
A
#
# COMPACT_ATOMS: atom_id res chain seq x y z
N MET A 1 -83.66 88.58 -7.46
CA MET A 1 -83.53 89.71 -6.51
C MET A 1 -83.72 90.98 -7.32
N GLN A 2 -84.66 91.84 -6.94
CA GLN A 2 -84.83 93.15 -7.59
C GLN A 2 -83.56 93.97 -7.37
N SER A 3 -83.01 94.60 -8.42
CA SER A 3 -81.81 95.43 -8.28
C SER A 3 -82.13 96.66 -7.44
N LEU A 4 -81.12 97.25 -6.79
CA LEU A 4 -81.33 98.46 -6.01
C LEU A 4 -81.87 99.60 -6.91
N THR A 5 -81.44 99.62 -8.17
CA THR A 5 -81.97 100.48 -9.24
C THR A 5 -83.48 100.32 -9.44
N ASP A 6 -83.99 99.10 -9.53
CA ASP A 6 -85.42 98.84 -9.74
C ASP A 6 -86.26 99.33 -8.55
N GLN A 7 -85.70 99.24 -7.34
CA GLN A 7 -86.34 99.74 -6.11
C GLN A 7 -86.36 101.27 -6.05
N ILE A 8 -85.34 101.92 -6.60
CA ILE A 8 -85.26 103.39 -6.68
C ILE A 8 -86.27 103.92 -7.70
N ARG A 9 -86.36 103.30 -8.89
CA ARG A 9 -87.27 103.73 -9.97
C ARG A 9 -88.74 103.47 -9.69
N SER A 10 -89.06 102.43 -8.91
CA SER A 10 -90.44 102.10 -8.51
C SER A 10 -90.90 102.81 -7.23
N LYS A 11 -90.09 103.72 -6.68
CA LYS A 11 -90.39 104.37 -5.41
C LYS A 11 -91.45 105.46 -5.57
N GLU A 12 -92.62 105.23 -4.99
CA GLU A 12 -93.69 106.23 -4.92
C GLU A 12 -93.61 107.05 -3.62
N PHE A 13 -93.88 108.35 -3.72
CA PHE A 13 -93.94 109.26 -2.57
C PHE A 13 -95.34 109.87 -2.41
N THR A 14 -95.77 110.02 -1.16
CA THR A 14 -97.02 110.70 -0.81
C THR A 14 -96.91 112.22 -1.04
N ARG A 15 -97.90 112.83 -1.69
CA ARG A 15 -97.93 114.28 -1.97
C ARG A 15 -98.35 115.09 -0.73
N SER A 16 -97.67 116.21 -0.47
CA SER A 16 -97.97 117.13 0.64
C SER A 16 -98.16 118.57 0.13
N ARG A 17 -98.93 119.39 0.86
CA ARG A 17 -99.35 120.75 0.44
C ARG A 17 -98.19 121.75 0.24
N LYS A 18 -96.98 121.42 0.71
CA LYS A 18 -95.71 122.14 0.47
C LYS A 18 -94.58 121.15 0.20
N GLY A 19 -94.72 120.33 -0.84
CA GLY A 19 -93.74 119.32 -1.24
C GLY A 19 -92.75 119.80 -2.30
N PHE A 20 -91.72 118.99 -2.56
CA PHE A 20 -90.84 119.13 -3.72
C PHE A 20 -91.63 118.86 -5.02
N ASP A 21 -91.15 119.45 -6.12
CA ASP A 21 -91.72 119.21 -7.45
C ASP A 21 -91.57 117.73 -7.83
N PRO A 22 -92.66 117.00 -8.06
CA PRO A 22 -92.62 115.59 -8.46
C PRO A 22 -91.73 115.35 -9.69
N ASP A 23 -91.69 116.27 -10.65
CA ASP A 23 -90.94 116.11 -11.90
C ASP A 23 -89.43 116.32 -11.69
N GLU A 24 -89.05 117.13 -10.69
CA GLU A 24 -87.65 117.33 -10.29
C GLU A 24 -87.14 116.13 -9.48
N VAL A 25 -87.97 115.62 -8.56
CA VAL A 25 -87.67 114.42 -7.76
C VAL A 25 -87.54 113.19 -8.67
N ALA A 26 -88.42 113.01 -9.65
CA ALA A 26 -88.33 111.92 -10.61
C ALA A 26 -87.01 111.96 -11.40
N ARG A 27 -86.64 113.13 -11.95
CA ARG A 27 -85.37 113.33 -12.67
C ARG A 27 -84.14 113.12 -11.79
N PHE A 28 -84.22 113.45 -10.50
CA PHE A 28 -83.16 113.16 -9.54
C PHE A 28 -83.05 111.65 -9.26
N LEU A 29 -84.17 110.98 -9.02
CA LEU A 29 -84.20 109.53 -8.82
C LEU A 29 -83.71 108.75 -10.04
N ASP A 30 -84.03 109.20 -11.25
CA ASP A 30 -83.52 108.59 -12.48
C ASP A 30 -81.98 108.67 -12.56
N ARG A 31 -81.40 109.84 -12.25
CA ARG A 31 -79.93 109.99 -12.19
C ARG A 31 -79.29 109.11 -11.11
N ILE A 32 -79.88 109.06 -9.92
CA ILE A 32 -79.39 108.19 -8.84
C ILE A 32 -79.53 106.72 -9.23
N ALA A 33 -80.62 106.33 -9.89
CA ALA A 33 -80.80 104.97 -10.39
C ALA A 33 -79.73 104.60 -11.43
N ASP A 34 -79.37 105.53 -12.31
CA ASP A 34 -78.30 105.33 -13.31
C ASP A 34 -76.92 105.19 -12.64
N GLU A 35 -76.59 106.05 -11.67
CA GLU A 35 -75.35 105.97 -10.88
C GLU A 35 -75.26 104.66 -10.08
N VAL A 36 -76.36 104.23 -9.45
CA VAL A 36 -76.44 102.96 -8.73
C VAL A 36 -76.27 101.78 -9.68
N THR A 37 -76.83 101.84 -10.88
CA THR A 37 -76.63 100.81 -11.91
C THR A 37 -75.16 100.70 -12.32
N GLU A 38 -74.49 101.84 -12.49
CA GLU A 38 -73.07 101.87 -12.81
C GLU A 38 -72.22 101.32 -11.65
N LEU A 39 -72.52 101.71 -10.41
CA LEU A 39 -71.84 101.20 -9.23
C LEU A 39 -72.03 99.70 -9.03
N GLU A 40 -73.25 99.17 -9.21
CA GLU A 40 -73.51 97.73 -9.17
C GLU A 40 -72.74 96.99 -10.28
N ALA A 41 -72.71 97.54 -11.49
CA ALA A 41 -71.95 96.97 -12.60
C ALA A 41 -70.44 96.99 -12.33
N ASN A 42 -69.92 98.05 -11.71
CA ASN A 42 -68.52 98.16 -11.30
C ASN A 42 -68.19 97.19 -10.17
N LEU A 43 -69.04 97.07 -9.15
CA LEU A 43 -68.85 96.13 -8.04
C LEU A 43 -68.84 94.68 -8.53
N ARG A 44 -69.75 94.31 -9.46
CA ARG A 44 -69.74 92.98 -10.08
C ARG A 44 -68.46 92.74 -10.88
N ARG A 45 -68.01 93.73 -11.68
CA ARG A 45 -66.76 93.63 -12.45
C ARG A 45 -65.55 93.45 -11.54
N GLU A 46 -65.43 94.26 -10.49
CA GLU A 46 -64.32 94.17 -9.54
C GLU A 46 -64.40 92.89 -8.70
N GLY A 47 -65.59 92.43 -8.33
CA GLY A 47 -65.78 91.14 -7.65
C GLY A 47 -65.32 89.95 -8.50
N VAL A 48 -65.64 89.94 -9.81
CA VAL A 48 -65.14 88.92 -10.75
C VAL A 48 -63.63 89.02 -10.89
N ARG A 49 -63.08 90.24 -10.97
CA ARG A 49 -61.64 90.47 -11.08
C ARG A 49 -60.88 90.04 -9.83
N ALA A 50 -61.39 90.33 -8.64
CA ALA A 50 -60.83 89.93 -7.36
C ALA A 50 -60.81 88.40 -7.24
N ASN A 51 -61.93 87.72 -7.53
CA ASN A 51 -61.99 86.26 -7.55
C ASN A 51 -61.03 85.64 -8.57
N ALA A 52 -60.89 86.25 -9.75
CA ALA A 52 -59.94 85.78 -10.76
C ALA A 52 -58.48 85.97 -10.33
N LEU A 53 -58.16 87.08 -9.63
CA LEU A 53 -56.84 87.33 -9.06
C LEU A 53 -56.53 86.37 -7.91
N GLU A 54 -57.48 86.12 -7.02
CA GLU A 54 -57.34 85.19 -5.90
C GLU A 54 -57.07 83.76 -6.41
N ARG A 55 -57.83 83.30 -7.42
CA ARG A 55 -57.56 82.01 -8.09
C ARG A 55 -56.19 81.97 -8.77
N LYS A 56 -55.74 83.08 -9.37
CA LYS A 56 -54.41 83.18 -9.99
C LYS A 56 -53.27 83.16 -8.98
N ILE A 57 -53.50 83.60 -7.74
CA ILE A 57 -52.52 83.55 -6.66
C ILE A 57 -52.49 82.16 -6.02
N GLN A 58 -53.66 81.53 -5.83
CA GLN A 58 -53.75 80.26 -5.13
C GLN A 58 -53.26 79.07 -5.96
N ALA A 59 -53.54 79.05 -7.27
CA ALA A 59 -53.14 77.93 -8.13
C ALA A 59 -51.60 77.70 -8.18
N PRO A 60 -50.75 78.72 -8.28
CA PRO A 60 -49.30 78.56 -8.14
C PRO A 60 -48.87 78.06 -6.77
N LEU A 61 -49.46 78.55 -5.68
CA LEU A 61 -49.10 78.15 -4.31
C LEU A 61 -49.42 76.67 -4.05
N ASP A 62 -50.60 76.22 -4.49
CA ASP A 62 -50.99 74.81 -4.37
C ASP A 62 -50.11 73.91 -5.25
N ALA A 63 -49.71 74.38 -6.44
CA ALA A 63 -48.79 73.66 -7.32
C ALA A 63 -47.39 73.56 -6.71
N GLU A 64 -46.85 74.63 -6.12
CA GLU A 64 -45.56 74.64 -5.42
C GLU A 64 -45.57 73.68 -4.22
N GLY A 65 -46.61 73.71 -3.39
CA GLY A 65 -46.73 72.79 -2.25
C GLY A 65 -46.79 71.31 -2.66
N ASN A 66 -47.50 71.00 -3.76
CA ASN A 66 -47.53 69.64 -4.30
C ASN A 66 -46.18 69.20 -4.87
N VAL A 67 -45.45 70.10 -5.52
CA VAL A 67 -44.12 69.83 -6.05
C VAL A 67 -43.13 69.62 -4.90
N GLU A 68 -43.16 70.46 -3.87
CA GLU A 68 -42.31 70.31 -2.68
C GLU A 68 -42.58 68.99 -1.96
N ALA A 69 -43.85 68.62 -1.76
CA ALA A 69 -44.22 67.33 -1.17
C ALA A 69 -43.75 66.14 -2.01
N ALA A 70 -43.88 66.22 -3.34
CA ALA A 70 -43.39 65.18 -4.26
C ALA A 70 -41.86 65.04 -4.21
N PHE A 71 -41.13 66.16 -4.13
CA PHE A 71 -39.68 66.14 -3.97
C PHE A 71 -39.25 65.54 -2.64
N LEU A 72 -39.93 65.88 -1.54
CA LEU A 72 -39.63 65.33 -0.22
C LEU A 72 -39.86 63.81 -0.21
N ALA A 73 -41.00 63.35 -0.72
CA ALA A 73 -41.32 61.93 -0.83
C ALA A 73 -40.32 61.17 -1.72
N ALA A 74 -39.90 61.78 -2.83
CA ALA A 74 -38.88 61.19 -3.71
C ALA A 74 -37.50 61.12 -3.02
N ALA A 75 -37.14 62.13 -2.22
CA ALA A 75 -35.89 62.14 -1.47
C ALA A 75 -35.89 61.07 -0.36
N GLU A 76 -36.99 60.94 0.38
CA GLU A 76 -37.17 59.90 1.40
C GLU A 76 -37.13 58.50 0.79
N SER A 77 -37.86 58.29 -0.32
CA SER A 77 -37.85 56.99 -1.02
C SER A 77 -36.47 56.65 -1.56
N LYS A 78 -35.73 57.64 -2.10
CA LYS A 78 -34.35 57.45 -2.53
C LYS A 78 -33.45 57.06 -1.35
N GLN A 79 -33.60 57.71 -0.20
CA GLN A 79 -32.80 57.38 0.97
C GLN A 79 -33.09 55.97 1.47
N GLN A 80 -34.36 55.57 1.56
CA GLN A 80 -34.76 54.22 1.92
C GLN A 80 -34.17 53.17 0.96
N LEU A 81 -34.21 53.42 -0.35
CA LEU A 81 -33.62 52.53 -1.34
C LEU A 81 -32.09 52.42 -1.20
N LEU A 82 -31.42 53.50 -0.83
CA LEU A 82 -29.98 53.49 -0.57
C LEU A 82 -29.65 52.67 0.68
N ASP A 83 -30.40 52.87 1.76
CA ASP A 83 -30.21 52.15 3.01
C ASP A 83 -30.47 50.64 2.81
N GLU A 84 -31.55 50.27 2.13
CA GLU A 84 -31.84 48.87 1.78
C GLU A 84 -30.76 48.25 0.88
N ALA A 85 -30.28 48.99 -0.12
CA ALA A 85 -29.21 48.51 -0.99
C ALA A 85 -27.91 48.31 -0.23
N GLN A 86 -27.60 49.21 0.71
CA GLN A 86 -26.42 49.10 1.56
C GLN A 86 -26.52 47.90 2.50
N ASP A 87 -27.66 47.68 3.15
CA ASP A 87 -27.88 46.54 4.03
C ASP A 87 -27.77 45.21 3.26
N ARG A 88 -28.39 45.13 2.09
CA ARG A 88 -28.27 43.93 1.22
C ARG A 88 -26.84 43.70 0.76
N ALA A 89 -26.10 44.76 0.41
CA ALA A 89 -24.69 44.63 0.03
C ALA A 89 -23.84 44.12 1.20
N GLN A 90 -24.08 44.62 2.42
CA GLN A 90 -23.37 44.15 3.62
C GLN A 90 -23.68 42.68 3.93
N GLN A 91 -24.95 42.28 3.83
CA GLN A 91 -25.36 40.88 3.97
C GLN A 91 -24.68 39.98 2.94
N LEU A 92 -24.70 40.38 1.66
CA LEU A 92 -24.05 39.63 0.59
C LEU A 92 -22.53 39.47 0.82
N ILE A 93 -21.86 40.52 1.30
CA ILE A 93 -20.44 40.47 1.65
C ILE A 93 -20.20 39.53 2.84
N ALA A 94 -21.05 39.56 3.86
CA ALA A 94 -20.95 38.68 5.01
C ALA A 94 -21.14 37.21 4.62
N ASP A 95 -22.14 36.92 3.80
CA ASP A 95 -22.43 35.57 3.29
C ASP A 95 -21.29 35.06 2.41
N ALA A 96 -20.80 35.90 1.48
CA ALA A 96 -19.67 35.55 0.62
C ALA A 96 -18.39 35.27 1.43
N ARG A 97 -18.13 36.03 2.50
CA ARG A 97 -16.98 35.80 3.39
C ARG A 97 -17.13 34.51 4.19
N SER A 98 -18.34 34.23 4.70
CA SER A 98 -18.65 32.99 5.41
C SER A 98 -18.44 31.77 4.50
N GLU A 99 -18.99 31.83 3.28
CA GLU A 99 -18.89 30.75 2.32
C GLU A 99 -17.46 30.55 1.81
N ALA A 100 -16.74 31.64 1.50
CA ALA A 100 -15.31 31.57 1.18
C ALA A 100 -14.50 30.96 2.32
N GLY A 101 -14.82 31.31 3.57
CA GLY A 101 -14.22 30.69 4.76
C GLY A 101 -14.46 29.18 4.80
N ARG A 102 -15.69 28.72 4.54
CA ARG A 102 -16.02 27.28 4.48
C ARG A 102 -15.28 26.57 3.34
N LEU A 103 -15.28 27.17 2.15
CA LEU A 103 -14.62 26.65 0.95
C LEU A 103 -13.11 26.47 1.12
N VAL A 104 -12.47 27.27 1.97
CA VAL A 104 -11.03 27.16 2.24
C VAL A 104 -10.73 26.28 3.45
N GLU A 105 -11.43 26.51 4.57
CA GLU A 105 -11.08 25.85 5.84
C GLU A 105 -11.51 24.38 5.89
N VAL A 106 -12.63 24.00 5.26
CA VAL A 106 -13.08 22.60 5.26
C VAL A 106 -12.09 21.71 4.48
N PRO A 107 -11.74 22.01 3.21
CA PRO A 107 -10.77 21.20 2.48
C PRO A 107 -9.39 21.23 3.10
N LYS A 108 -8.97 22.35 3.70
CA LYS A 108 -7.69 22.44 4.41
C LYS A 108 -7.63 21.49 5.62
N LYS A 109 -8.69 21.45 6.43
CA LYS A 109 -8.79 20.51 7.56
C LYS A 109 -8.87 19.06 7.09
N GLU A 110 -9.62 18.79 6.01
CA GLU A 110 -9.69 17.45 5.41
C GLU A 110 -8.33 17.01 4.86
N ALA A 111 -7.63 17.89 4.14
CA ALA A 111 -6.28 17.62 3.64
C ALA A 111 -5.29 17.36 4.77
N GLN A 112 -5.37 18.14 5.86
CA GLN A 112 -4.53 17.92 7.03
C GLN A 112 -4.83 16.56 7.69
N ARG A 113 -6.10 16.21 7.88
CA ARG A 113 -6.49 14.89 8.41
C ARG A 113 -6.02 13.75 7.51
N ALA A 114 -6.22 13.86 6.21
CA ALA A 114 -5.76 12.87 5.23
C ALA A 114 -4.23 12.73 5.25
N GLN A 115 -3.50 13.82 5.45
CA GLN A 115 -2.05 13.80 5.60
C GLN A 115 -1.63 13.09 6.89
N GLU A 116 -2.25 13.43 8.03
CA GLU A 116 -1.99 12.79 9.33
C GLU A 116 -2.28 11.27 9.26
N GLU A 117 -3.43 10.88 8.71
CA GLU A 117 -3.79 9.47 8.49
C GLU A 117 -2.80 8.75 7.58
N SER A 118 -2.40 9.37 6.47
CA SER A 118 -1.40 8.80 5.55
C SER A 118 -0.05 8.60 6.24
N THR A 119 0.40 9.57 7.05
CA THR A 119 1.65 9.44 7.82
C THR A 119 1.58 8.33 8.86
N ALA A 120 0.45 8.17 9.54
CA ALA A 120 0.24 7.10 10.51
C ALA A 120 0.28 5.71 9.84
N VAL A 121 -0.39 5.56 8.69
CA VAL A 121 -0.37 4.32 7.91
C VAL A 121 1.03 4.00 7.41
N LEU A 122 1.77 4.99 6.91
CA LEU A 122 3.16 4.81 6.47
C LEU A 122 4.08 4.38 7.62
N LEU A 123 3.93 4.98 8.79
CA LEU A 123 4.72 4.60 9.97
C LEU A 123 4.42 3.16 10.39
N GLN A 124 3.13 2.78 10.46
CA GLN A 124 2.73 1.42 10.78
C GLN A 124 3.22 0.40 9.74
N ALA A 125 3.17 0.75 8.45
CA ALA A 125 3.69 -0.10 7.38
C ALA A 125 5.21 -0.28 7.50
N LYS A 126 5.94 0.77 7.85
CA LYS A 126 7.38 0.73 8.09
C LYS A 126 7.74 -0.17 9.28
N GLU A 127 7.04 -0.04 10.40
CA GLU A 127 7.24 -0.90 11.57
C GLU A 127 6.99 -2.38 11.26
N ARG A 128 5.92 -2.67 10.52
CA ARG A 128 5.62 -4.04 10.06
C ARG A 128 6.72 -4.59 9.15
N LEU A 129 7.23 -3.78 8.23
CA LEU A 129 8.32 -4.17 7.34
C LEU A 129 9.62 -4.43 8.13
N GLU A 130 9.95 -3.59 9.10
CA GLU A 130 11.10 -3.79 9.97
C GLU A 130 10.96 -5.06 10.81
N SER A 131 9.78 -5.33 11.38
CA SER A 131 9.52 -6.57 12.12
C SER A 131 9.68 -7.80 11.22
N ALA A 132 9.06 -7.79 10.04
CA ALA A 132 9.16 -8.88 9.09
C ALA A 132 10.60 -9.12 8.62
N THR A 133 11.38 -8.05 8.45
CA THR A 133 12.81 -8.13 8.08
C THR A 133 13.63 -8.76 9.20
N ARG A 134 13.39 -8.39 10.47
CA ARG A 134 14.06 -9.02 11.63
C ARG A 134 13.67 -10.47 11.81
N GLU A 135 12.40 -10.81 11.58
CA GLU A 135 11.93 -12.19 11.63
C GLU A 135 12.60 -13.01 10.54
N ALA A 136 12.63 -12.51 9.30
CA ALA A 136 13.28 -13.16 8.16
C ALA A 136 14.78 -13.40 8.41
N SER A 137 15.50 -12.40 8.94
CA SER A 137 16.93 -12.58 9.28
C SER A 137 17.12 -13.65 10.36
N SER A 138 16.24 -13.69 11.37
CA SER A 138 16.31 -14.71 12.43
C SER A 138 16.02 -16.13 11.91
N ILE A 139 15.14 -16.26 10.91
CA ILE A 139 14.83 -17.54 10.26
C ILE A 139 16.03 -17.97 9.42
N GLU A 140 16.65 -17.05 8.67
CA GLU A 140 17.84 -17.33 7.87
C GLU A 140 19.01 -17.80 8.74
N GLU A 141 19.27 -17.14 9.87
CA GLU A 141 20.29 -17.55 10.83
C GLU A 141 20.01 -18.95 11.40
N ARG A 142 18.76 -19.23 11.78
CA ARG A 142 18.37 -20.56 12.27
C ARG A 142 18.55 -21.64 11.20
N ALA A 143 18.10 -21.37 9.97
CA ALA A 143 18.25 -22.31 8.86
C ALA A 143 19.72 -22.60 8.53
N LYS A 144 20.59 -21.57 8.59
CA LYS A 144 22.04 -21.74 8.43
C LYS A 144 22.65 -22.58 9.56
N ALA A 145 22.27 -22.32 10.80
CA ALA A 145 22.74 -23.10 11.95
C ALA A 145 22.29 -24.56 11.85
N GLU A 146 21.03 -24.81 11.49
CA GLU A 146 20.50 -26.16 11.29
C GLU A 146 21.19 -26.89 10.13
N SER A 147 21.42 -26.20 9.00
CA SER A 147 22.15 -26.76 7.86
C SER A 147 23.56 -27.20 8.24
N THR A 148 24.31 -26.34 8.95
CA THR A 148 25.67 -26.68 9.39
C THR A 148 25.69 -27.82 10.41
N GLN A 149 24.69 -27.90 11.29
CA GLN A 149 24.53 -29.04 12.19
C GLN A 149 24.25 -30.34 11.42
N LEU A 150 23.33 -30.32 10.45
CA LEU A 150 23.01 -31.50 9.63
C LEU A 150 24.20 -31.97 8.81
N GLU A 151 25.00 -31.06 8.26
CA GLU A 151 26.26 -31.38 7.57
C GLU A 151 27.28 -32.03 8.51
N ALA A 152 27.44 -31.49 9.73
CA ALA A 152 28.34 -32.06 10.74
C ALA A 152 27.89 -33.47 11.16
N GLU A 153 26.59 -33.67 11.40
CA GLU A 153 26.01 -34.97 11.73
C GLU A 153 26.11 -35.97 10.58
N ALA A 154 25.94 -35.52 9.33
CA ALA A 154 26.13 -36.37 8.16
C ALA A 154 27.61 -36.78 7.99
N ALA A 155 28.55 -35.85 8.18
CA ALA A 155 29.97 -36.11 8.14
C ALA A 155 30.41 -37.08 9.25
N GLU A 156 29.87 -36.94 10.46
CA GLU A 156 30.14 -37.87 11.56
C GLU A 156 29.56 -39.26 11.29
N ARG A 157 28.31 -39.35 10.81
CA ARG A 157 27.72 -40.63 10.40
C ARG A 157 28.53 -41.31 9.30
N GLY A 158 29.02 -40.54 8.32
CA GLY A 158 29.90 -41.04 7.27
C GLY A 158 31.22 -41.59 7.82
N ARG A 159 31.87 -40.87 8.74
CA ARG A 159 33.09 -41.35 9.42
C ARG A 159 32.85 -42.64 10.19
N ARG A 160 31.81 -42.70 11.03
CA ARG A 160 31.47 -43.90 11.81
C ARG A 160 31.18 -45.10 10.92
N ALA A 161 30.43 -44.91 9.83
CA ALA A 161 30.15 -45.96 8.87
C ALA A 161 31.43 -46.46 8.15
N GLY A 162 32.34 -45.54 7.80
CA GLY A 162 33.65 -45.88 7.23
C GLY A 162 34.52 -46.69 8.20
N GLU A 163 34.66 -46.23 9.44
CA GLU A 163 35.39 -46.94 10.51
C GLU A 163 34.82 -48.33 10.78
N GLU A 164 33.49 -48.46 10.79
CA GLU A 164 32.83 -49.75 10.98
C GLU A 164 33.05 -50.69 9.78
N ALA A 165 32.99 -50.16 8.54
CA ALA A 165 33.28 -50.93 7.34
C ALA A 165 34.74 -51.41 7.32
N ASP A 166 35.69 -50.55 7.67
CA ASP A 166 37.11 -50.89 7.78
C ASP A 166 37.36 -51.95 8.85
N ARG A 167 36.71 -51.84 10.01
CA ARG A 167 36.78 -52.85 11.07
C ARG A 167 36.26 -54.21 10.57
N ARG A 168 35.09 -54.24 9.94
CA ARG A 168 34.52 -55.49 9.37
C ARG A 168 35.42 -56.06 8.26
N ALA A 169 36.04 -55.21 7.44
CA ALA A 169 36.97 -55.65 6.42
C ALA A 169 38.24 -56.28 7.03
N ARG A 170 38.78 -55.69 8.11
CA ARG A 170 39.92 -56.28 8.85
C ARG A 170 39.55 -57.60 9.49
N GLU A 171 38.40 -57.68 10.16
CA GLU A 171 37.92 -58.93 10.77
C GLU A 171 37.75 -60.05 9.73
N THR A 172 37.20 -59.73 8.55
CA THR A 172 37.06 -60.73 7.46
C THR A 172 38.41 -61.14 6.86
N ILE A 173 39.35 -60.20 6.69
CA ILE A 173 40.72 -60.51 6.24
C ILE A 173 41.44 -61.39 7.27
N ASP A 174 41.35 -61.07 8.55
CA ASP A 174 42.02 -61.82 9.62
C ASP A 174 41.41 -63.22 9.78
N ALA A 175 40.08 -63.36 9.67
CA ALA A 175 39.40 -64.66 9.62
C ALA A 175 39.86 -65.49 8.41
N ALA A 176 39.92 -64.90 7.21
CA ALA A 176 40.39 -65.58 6.01
C ALA A 176 41.87 -65.99 6.11
N ARG A 177 42.73 -65.15 6.71
CA ARG A 177 44.14 -65.48 6.98
C ARG A 177 44.26 -66.64 7.97
N HIS A 178 43.46 -66.63 9.04
CA HIS A 178 43.45 -67.70 10.01
C HIS A 178 43.02 -69.04 9.39
N GLU A 179 41.95 -69.03 8.59
CA GLU A 179 41.50 -70.21 7.85
C GLU A 179 42.56 -70.71 6.84
N ALA A 180 43.19 -69.80 6.10
CA ALA A 180 44.28 -70.14 5.18
C ALA A 180 45.47 -70.76 5.93
N ALA A 181 45.85 -70.24 7.09
CA ALA A 181 46.91 -70.79 7.92
C ALA A 181 46.59 -72.22 8.40
N ILE A 182 45.34 -72.47 8.82
CA ILE A 182 44.88 -73.82 9.19
C ILE A 182 45.00 -74.77 7.98
N ARG A 183 44.55 -74.35 6.79
CA ARG A 183 44.63 -75.18 5.57
C ARG A 183 46.06 -75.45 5.15
N ILE A 184 46.94 -74.45 5.22
CA ILE A 184 48.37 -74.63 4.93
C ILE A 184 49.00 -75.60 5.92
N ALA A 185 48.72 -75.46 7.22
CA ALA A 185 49.23 -76.39 8.24
C ALA A 185 48.72 -77.82 8.04
N ALA A 186 47.44 -77.98 7.67
CA ALA A 186 46.87 -79.29 7.33
C ALA A 186 47.56 -79.91 6.10
N ALA A 187 47.74 -79.13 5.03
CA ALA A 187 48.43 -79.57 3.81
C ALA A 187 49.91 -79.91 4.07
N GLN A 188 50.59 -79.16 4.93
CA GLN A 188 51.97 -79.45 5.34
C GLN A 188 52.08 -80.75 6.13
N ARG A 189 51.12 -81.02 7.04
CA ARG A 189 51.06 -82.31 7.76
C ARG A 189 50.81 -83.45 6.80
N GLU A 190 49.82 -83.33 5.92
CA GLU A 190 49.51 -84.34 4.90
C GLU A 190 50.73 -84.59 4.00
N SER A 191 51.40 -83.53 3.53
CA SER A 191 52.63 -83.67 2.75
C SER A 191 53.78 -84.33 3.53
N SER A 192 53.91 -84.06 4.83
CA SER A 192 54.89 -84.70 5.70
C SER A 192 54.58 -86.17 5.91
N ASP A 193 53.31 -86.51 6.13
CA ASP A 193 52.85 -87.89 6.29
C ASP A 193 53.08 -88.69 4.99
N ILE A 194 52.72 -88.12 3.83
CA ILE A 194 53.02 -88.69 2.51
C ILE A 194 54.52 -88.89 2.35
N ARG A 195 55.34 -87.88 2.66
CA ARG A 195 56.80 -87.97 2.56
C ARG A 195 57.37 -89.08 3.45
N SER A 196 56.92 -89.16 4.70
CA SER A 196 57.38 -90.21 5.63
C SER A 196 57.00 -91.62 5.14
N THR A 197 55.82 -91.76 4.55
CA THR A 197 55.35 -93.02 3.95
C THR A 197 56.22 -93.37 2.74
N LEU A 198 56.49 -92.40 1.86
CA LEU A 198 57.36 -92.58 0.70
C LEU A 198 58.80 -92.93 1.10
N GLU A 199 59.33 -92.30 2.14
CA GLU A 199 60.67 -92.58 2.69
C GLU A 199 60.73 -93.99 3.29
N ALA A 200 59.67 -94.43 3.98
CA ALA A 200 59.56 -95.80 4.48
C ALA A 200 59.49 -96.83 3.34
N GLU A 201 58.65 -96.58 2.33
CA GLU A 201 58.57 -97.41 1.11
C GLU A 201 59.90 -97.46 0.36
N HIS A 202 60.59 -96.33 0.22
CA HIS A 202 61.92 -96.27 -0.39
C HIS A 202 62.95 -97.07 0.41
N THR A 203 62.92 -96.97 1.74
CA THR A 203 63.83 -97.73 2.61
C THR A 203 63.58 -99.24 2.48
N ASP A 204 62.32 -99.68 2.49
CA ASP A 204 61.93 -101.07 2.24
C ASP A 204 62.36 -101.54 0.83
N LEU A 205 62.22 -100.69 -0.19
CA LEU A 205 62.69 -100.98 -1.54
C LEU A 205 64.21 -101.13 -1.60
N VAL A 206 64.96 -100.24 -0.93
CA VAL A 206 66.42 -100.32 -0.83
C VAL A 206 66.87 -101.58 -0.10
N GLU A 207 66.21 -101.97 0.99
CA GLU A 207 66.47 -103.23 1.69
C GLU A 207 66.17 -104.45 0.81
N LYS A 208 65.05 -104.44 0.08
CA LYS A 208 64.73 -105.48 -0.91
C LYS A 208 65.80 -105.57 -1.98
N VAL A 209 66.23 -104.44 -2.56
CA VAL A 209 67.31 -104.41 -3.55
C VAL A 209 68.62 -104.93 -2.96
N ARG A 210 68.98 -104.54 -1.73
CA ARG A 210 70.16 -105.09 -1.04
C ARG A 210 70.05 -106.58 -0.78
N SER A 211 68.88 -107.08 -0.38
CA SER A 211 68.63 -108.52 -0.19
C SER A 211 68.75 -109.29 -1.50
N LEU A 212 68.28 -108.70 -2.60
CA LEU A 212 68.33 -109.26 -3.94
C LEU A 212 69.76 -109.23 -4.47
N GLN A 213 70.50 -108.14 -4.22
CA GLN A 213 71.94 -108.04 -4.50
C GLN A 213 72.72 -109.07 -3.68
N ALA A 214 72.43 -109.25 -2.39
CA ALA A 214 73.05 -110.27 -1.56
C ALA A 214 72.69 -111.70 -2.02
N ALA A 215 71.46 -111.93 -2.46
CA ALA A 215 71.04 -113.21 -3.03
C ALA A 215 71.72 -113.48 -4.39
N VAL A 216 71.89 -112.46 -5.23
CA VAL A 216 72.61 -112.55 -6.50
C VAL A 216 74.10 -112.77 -6.26
N VAL A 217 74.73 -112.04 -5.33
CA VAL A 217 76.12 -112.27 -4.91
C VAL A 217 76.26 -113.69 -4.35
N GLY A 218 75.36 -114.12 -3.48
CA GLY A 218 75.32 -115.48 -2.95
C GLY A 218 75.13 -116.54 -4.04
N MET A 219 74.33 -116.27 -5.08
CA MET A 219 74.19 -117.13 -6.26
C MET A 219 75.45 -117.15 -7.14
N ILE A 220 76.15 -116.02 -7.28
CA ILE A 220 77.42 -115.92 -8.00
C ILE A 220 78.51 -116.66 -7.24
N GLU A 221 78.57 -116.54 -5.91
CA GLU A 221 79.49 -117.28 -5.04
C GLU A 221 79.19 -118.80 -5.02
N HIS A 222 77.92 -119.21 -4.95
CA HIS A 222 77.51 -120.60 -5.08
C HIS A 222 77.75 -121.16 -6.50
N GLY A 223 77.65 -120.32 -7.53
CA GLY A 223 77.98 -120.66 -8.91
C GLY A 223 79.48 -120.82 -9.12
N ALA A 224 80.30 -119.95 -8.53
CA ALA A 224 81.75 -120.03 -8.52
C ALA A 224 82.27 -121.30 -7.80
N ALA A 225 81.57 -121.75 -6.74
CA ALA A 225 81.91 -122.97 -6.02
C ALA A 225 81.55 -124.28 -6.76
N ARG A 226 80.66 -124.24 -7.77
CA ARG A 226 80.21 -125.43 -8.53
C ARG A 226 80.80 -125.55 -9.94
N SER A 227 81.57 -124.56 -10.42
CA SER A 227 82.20 -124.60 -11.74
C SER A 227 83.64 -124.09 -11.71
N PRO A 228 84.66 -124.97 -11.85
CA PRO A 228 86.07 -124.57 -11.87
C PRO A 228 86.49 -123.72 -13.09
N ALA A 229 85.55 -123.35 -13.98
CA ALA A 229 85.82 -122.45 -15.12
C ALA A 229 85.56 -120.95 -14.81
N LEU A 230 84.89 -120.59 -13.71
CA LEU A 230 84.49 -119.21 -13.40
C LEU A 230 85.29 -118.51 -12.29
N ALA A 231 86.21 -119.22 -11.62
CA ALA A 231 87.10 -118.64 -10.60
C ALA A 231 88.20 -117.70 -11.16
N ALA A 232 88.36 -117.61 -12.48
CA ALA A 232 89.41 -116.82 -13.13
C ALA A 232 88.99 -115.41 -13.59
N VAL A 233 87.72 -115.01 -13.42
CA VAL A 233 87.19 -113.75 -13.97
C VAL A 233 86.93 -112.66 -12.91
N PHE A 234 86.92 -112.99 -11.61
CA PHE A 234 86.59 -112.04 -10.54
C PHE A 234 87.80 -111.46 -9.77
N ASP A 235 89.02 -111.61 -10.30
CA ASP A 235 90.25 -111.02 -9.73
C ASP A 235 90.59 -109.64 -10.31
N THR A 236 89.62 -108.95 -10.90
CA THR A 236 89.79 -107.60 -11.42
C THR A 236 88.56 -106.75 -11.10
N ASN A 237 88.64 -105.94 -10.04
CA ASN A 237 88.37 -104.50 -10.11
C ASN A 237 88.45 -103.85 -8.71
N ASP A 238 89.66 -103.38 -8.39
CA ASP A 238 89.88 -102.06 -7.81
C ASP A 238 89.43 -100.99 -8.84
N VAL A 239 88.46 -100.13 -8.47
CA VAL A 239 88.25 -98.71 -8.90
C VAL A 239 87.14 -98.18 -7.97
N GLU A 240 87.42 -97.53 -6.85
CA GLU A 240 87.83 -96.12 -6.66
C GLU A 240 86.89 -95.06 -7.29
N SER A 241 86.49 -94.08 -6.47
CA SER A 241 86.13 -92.69 -6.81
C SER A 241 84.65 -92.25 -6.88
N THR A 242 84.28 -91.49 -5.84
CA THR A 242 83.73 -90.11 -5.86
C THR A 242 82.54 -89.72 -6.75
N VAL A 243 81.45 -89.28 -6.11
CA VAL A 243 80.60 -88.09 -6.42
C VAL A 243 79.82 -87.81 -5.12
N GLU A 244 80.13 -86.86 -4.23
CA GLU A 244 80.23 -85.38 -4.30
C GLU A 244 78.95 -84.68 -4.80
N GLU A 245 78.29 -84.02 -3.83
CA GLU A 245 77.37 -82.88 -3.90
C GLU A 245 76.83 -82.38 -5.26
N ALA A 246 75.51 -82.24 -5.36
CA ALA A 246 74.89 -81.04 -5.95
C ALA A 246 73.40 -80.90 -5.62
N SER A 247 73.08 -79.78 -4.95
CA SER A 247 71.82 -79.00 -4.92
C SER A 247 70.63 -79.52 -4.12
#